data_AF-A0A9E5TF56-F1
#
_entry.id   AF-A0A9E5TF56-F1
#
_cell.length_a   1.000
_cell.length_b   1.000
_cell.length_c   1.000
_cell.angle_alpha   90.00
_cell.angle_beta   90.00
_cell.angle_gamma   90.00
#
_symmetry.space_group_name_H-M   'P 1'
#
loop_
_entity.id
_entity.type
_entity.pdbx_description
1 polymer ?
#
loop_
_entity_poly.entity_id
_entity_poly.type
_entity_poly.pdbx_seq_one_letter_code
_entity_poly.pdbx_strand_id
1 'polypeptide(L)'
;MPKKKISLQAKHLRQSRKRQLRNMSIKSTVKTAVGAARSAIDSAPEDAAAAVKAASRALDKAATKGVVHKRAAARKKSRLARRLNKAVAPAQSTEA
;
A
#
# COMPACT_ATOMS: atom_id res chain seq x y z
N MET A 1 42.19 -7.22 23.28
CA MET A 1 42.49 -7.31 21.83
C MET A 1 41.51 -6.44 21.04
N PRO A 2 41.97 -5.60 20.09
CA PRO A 2 41.08 -4.72 19.32
C PRO A 2 40.17 -5.55 18.40
N LYS A 3 38.84 -5.34 18.49
CA LYS A 3 37.86 -6.03 17.64
C LYS A 3 38.07 -5.63 16.17
N LYS A 4 38.13 -6.60 15.26
CA LYS A 4 38.26 -6.39 13.81
C LYS A 4 37.13 -5.45 13.34
N LYS A 5 37.48 -4.26 12.82
CA LYS A 5 36.49 -3.28 12.33
C LYS A 5 35.88 -3.82 11.03
N ILE A 6 34.57 -4.06 11.03
CA ILE A 6 33.81 -4.41 9.82
C ILE A 6 33.85 -3.20 8.88
N SER A 7 34.17 -3.42 7.60
CA SER A 7 34.19 -2.35 6.59
C SER A 7 32.82 -1.67 6.49
N LEU A 8 32.82 -0.37 6.16
CA LEU A 8 31.58 0.41 6.02
C LEU A 8 30.60 -0.28 5.05
N GLN A 9 31.13 -0.84 3.96
CA GLN A 9 30.38 -1.58 2.93
C GLN A 9 29.68 -2.82 3.50
N ALA A 10 30.40 -3.66 4.24
CA ALA A 10 29.81 -4.84 4.88
C ALA A 10 28.75 -4.46 5.93
N LYS A 11 28.93 -3.34 6.64
CA LYS A 11 27.91 -2.78 7.55
C LYS A 11 26.65 -2.35 6.79
N HIS A 12 26.80 -1.64 5.66
CA HIS A 12 25.68 -1.22 4.82
C HIS A 12 24.93 -2.41 4.22
N LEU A 13 25.62 -3.43 3.72
CA LEU A 13 25.01 -4.66 3.20
C LEU A 13 24.14 -5.35 4.25
N ARG A 14 24.65 -5.50 5.48
CA ARG A 14 23.89 -6.09 6.60
C ARG A 14 22.64 -5.28 6.94
N GLN A 15 22.75 -3.95 6.98
CA GLN A 15 21.60 -3.07 7.24
C GLN A 15 20.57 -3.12 6.10
N SER A 16 21.04 -3.12 4.85
CA SER A 16 20.21 -3.20 3.66
C SER A 16 19.40 -4.49 3.63
N ARG A 17 20.02 -5.65 3.86
CA ARG A 17 19.33 -6.95 3.94
C ARG A 17 18.21 -6.95 4.99
N LYS A 18 18.47 -6.42 6.19
CA LYS A 18 17.45 -6.31 7.24
C LYS A 18 16.27 -5.43 6.81
N ARG A 19 16.55 -4.28 6.20
CA ARG A 19 15.53 -3.37 5.68
C ARG A 19 14.75 -4.01 4.53
N GLN A 20 15.41 -4.75 3.65
CA GLN A 20 14.79 -5.44 2.52
C GLN A 20 13.77 -6.47 2.99
N LEU A 21 14.12 -7.34 3.95
CA LEU A 21 13.20 -8.34 4.50
C LEU A 21 11.95 -7.70 5.12
N ARG A 22 12.14 -6.66 5.95
CA ARG A 22 11.03 -5.89 6.53
C ARG A 22 10.16 -5.24 5.45
N ASN A 23 10.78 -4.66 4.43
CA ASN A 23 10.06 -3.98 3.37
C ASN A 23 9.32 -4.97 2.45
N MET A 24 9.85 -6.18 2.29
CA MET A 24 9.22 -7.24 1.49
C MET A 24 7.88 -7.65 2.10
N SER A 25 7.83 -7.91 3.42
CA SER A 25 6.58 -8.28 4.10
C SER A 25 5.55 -7.14 4.12
N ILE A 26 6.00 -5.89 4.27
CA ILE A 26 5.09 -4.73 4.20
C ILE A 26 4.58 -4.51 2.77
N LYS A 27 5.42 -4.72 1.75
CA LYS A 27 5.00 -4.61 0.35
C LYS A 27 4.01 -5.70 -0.03
N SER A 28 4.22 -6.95 0.41
CA SER A 28 3.31 -8.06 0.11
C SER A 28 1.94 -7.82 0.74
N THR A 29 1.89 -7.48 2.03
CA THR A 29 0.63 -7.15 2.73
C THR A 29 -0.14 -6.01 2.07
N VAL A 30 0.54 -4.93 1.67
CA VAL A 30 -0.10 -3.84 0.90
C VAL A 30 -0.61 -4.32 -0.46
N LYS A 31 0.17 -5.14 -1.18
CA LYS A 31 -0.24 -5.68 -2.49
C LYS A 31 -1.50 -6.53 -2.34
N THR A 32 -1.55 -7.41 -1.34
CA THR A 32 -2.71 -8.26 -1.05
C THR A 32 -3.93 -7.42 -0.68
N ALA A 33 -3.80 -6.45 0.22
CA ALA A 33 -4.92 -5.60 0.62
C ALA A 33 -5.48 -4.77 -0.55
N VAL A 34 -4.61 -4.23 -1.41
CA VAL A 34 -5.03 -3.50 -2.61
C VAL A 34 -5.67 -4.44 -3.65
N GLY A 35 -5.18 -5.66 -3.79
CA GLY A 35 -5.78 -6.69 -4.64
C GLY A 35 -7.18 -7.06 -4.17
N ALA A 36 -7.34 -7.38 -2.88
CA ALA A 36 -8.62 -7.69 -2.27
C ALA A 36 -9.64 -6.54 -2.42
N ALA A 37 -9.20 -5.29 -2.22
CA ALA A 37 -10.08 -4.15 -2.43
C ALA A 37 -10.52 -3.99 -3.89
N ARG A 38 -9.67 -4.33 -4.87
CA ARG A 38 -10.06 -4.31 -6.29
C ARG A 38 -11.08 -5.39 -6.60
N SER A 39 -10.80 -6.63 -6.19
CA SER A 39 -11.73 -7.75 -6.39
C SER A 39 -13.08 -7.49 -5.71
N ALA A 40 -13.09 -6.90 -4.51
CA ALA A 40 -14.33 -6.53 -3.83
C ALA A 40 -15.14 -5.49 -4.62
N ILE A 41 -14.48 -4.46 -5.18
CA ILE A 41 -15.15 -3.46 -6.03
C ILE A 41 -15.76 -4.11 -7.27
N ASP A 42 -15.05 -5.06 -7.88
CA ASP A 42 -15.47 -5.71 -9.13
C ASP A 42 -16.61 -6.73 -8.90
N SER A 43 -16.68 -7.37 -7.73
CA SER A 43 -17.71 -8.38 -7.41
C SER A 43 -18.97 -7.81 -6.73
N ALA A 44 -18.80 -6.92 -5.74
CA ALA A 44 -19.89 -6.40 -4.91
C ALA A 44 -19.56 -4.97 -4.45
N PRO A 45 -19.82 -3.95 -5.29
CA PRO A 45 -19.39 -2.58 -5.01
C PRO A 45 -20.02 -1.96 -3.75
N GLU A 46 -21.26 -2.35 -3.42
CA GLU A 46 -21.98 -1.90 -2.21
C GLU A 46 -21.23 -2.29 -0.91
N ASP A 47 -20.67 -3.50 -0.86
CA ASP A 47 -19.95 -4.01 0.33
C ASP A 47 -18.44 -3.70 0.31
N ALA A 48 -17.92 -3.19 -0.81
CA ALA A 48 -16.49 -2.98 -1.01
C ALA A 48 -15.89 -1.87 -0.15
N ALA A 49 -16.71 -1.02 0.48
CA ALA A 49 -16.27 0.10 1.31
C ALA A 49 -15.34 -0.35 2.47
N ALA A 50 -15.66 -1.48 3.11
CA ALA A 50 -14.85 -2.02 4.20
C ALA A 50 -13.45 -2.47 3.73
N ALA A 51 -13.39 -3.16 2.58
CA ALA A 51 -12.15 -3.60 1.97
C ALA A 51 -11.26 -2.42 1.53
N VAL A 52 -11.86 -1.38 0.94
CA VAL A 52 -11.17 -0.15 0.54
C VAL A 52 -10.61 0.60 1.76
N LYS A 53 -11.34 0.63 2.87
CA LYS A 53 -10.88 1.22 4.14
C LYS A 53 -9.70 0.43 4.73
N ALA A 54 -9.74 -0.89 4.68
CA ALA A 54 -8.63 -1.75 5.11
C ALA A 54 -7.37 -1.52 4.26
N ALA A 55 -7.51 -1.46 2.93
CA ALA A 55 -6.42 -1.17 2.01
C ALA A 55 -5.82 0.23 2.26
N SER A 56 -6.67 1.23 2.52
CA SER A 56 -6.25 2.59 2.85
C SER A 56 -5.41 2.63 4.14
N ARG A 57 -5.87 1.93 5.20
CA ARG A 57 -5.12 1.80 6.46
C ARG A 57 -3.76 1.14 6.25
N ALA A 58 -3.69 0.09 5.42
CA ALA A 58 -2.43 -0.59 5.12
C ALA A 58 -1.44 0.33 4.36
N LEU A 59 -1.94 1.12 3.40
CA LEU A 59 -1.15 2.10 2.65
C LEU A 59 -0.59 3.20 3.55
N ASP A 60 -1.42 3.75 4.44
CA ASP A 60 -1.03 4.82 5.35
C ASP A 60 0.02 4.31 6.37
N LYS A 61 -0.15 3.10 6.91
CA LYS A 61 0.87 2.43 7.75
C LYS A 61 2.18 2.13 7.01
N ALA A 62 2.12 1.80 5.73
CA ALA A 62 3.33 1.58 4.92
C ALA A 62 4.06 2.89 4.61
N ALA A 63 3.31 4.00 4.52
CA ALA A 63 3.87 5.34 4.34
C ALA A 63 4.59 5.83 5.59
N THR A 64 4.01 5.65 6.78
CA THR A 64 4.69 6.03 8.04
C THR A 64 5.98 5.24 8.27
N LYS A 65 6.02 3.97 7.86
CA LYS A 65 7.23 3.12 7.92
C LYS A 65 8.27 3.43 6.83
N GLY A 66 7.99 4.38 5.94
CA GLY A 66 8.87 4.78 4.83
C GLY A 66 9.04 3.73 3.72
N VAL A 67 8.18 2.70 3.69
CA VAL A 67 8.26 1.63 2.68
C VAL A 67 7.61 2.04 1.37
N VAL A 68 6.55 2.83 1.46
CA VAL A 68 5.86 3.45 0.32
C VAL A 68 5.96 4.95 0.48
N HIS A 69 6.34 5.67 -0.57
CA HIS A 69 6.40 7.12 -0.50
C HIS A 69 4.99 7.72 -0.28
N LYS A 70 4.86 8.77 0.54
CA LYS A 70 3.58 9.43 0.86
C LYS A 70 2.71 9.74 -0.36
N ARG A 71 3.34 10.28 -1.42
CA ARG A 71 2.66 10.56 -2.70
C ARG A 71 2.17 9.28 -3.40
N ALA A 72 2.93 8.18 -3.34
CA ALA A 72 2.52 6.92 -3.92
C ALA A 72 1.35 6.28 -3.13
N ALA A 73 1.34 6.38 -1.81
CA ALA A 73 0.22 5.97 -0.97
C ALA A 73 -1.04 6.79 -1.28
N ALA A 74 -0.93 8.12 -1.32
CA ALA A 74 -2.03 9.03 -1.66
C ALA A 74 -2.61 8.74 -3.06
N ARG A 75 -1.76 8.55 -4.08
CA ARG A 75 -2.21 8.17 -5.43
C ARG A 75 -2.98 6.85 -5.44
N LYS A 76 -2.50 5.84 -4.72
CA LYS A 76 -3.18 4.53 -4.64
C LYS A 76 -4.54 4.64 -3.93
N LYS A 77 -4.60 5.37 -2.82
CA LYS A 77 -5.84 5.66 -2.07
C LYS A 77 -6.86 6.38 -2.94
N SER A 78 -6.45 7.46 -3.63
CA SER A 78 -7.31 8.21 -4.55
C SER A 78 -7.83 7.32 -5.70
N ARG A 79 -6.99 6.48 -6.30
CA ARG A 79 -7.42 5.56 -7.37
C ARG A 79 -8.46 4.53 -6.90
N LEU A 80 -8.31 3.99 -5.68
CA LEU A 80 -9.30 3.05 -5.13
C LEU A 80 -10.63 3.76 -4.83
N ALA A 81 -10.58 4.96 -4.23
CA ALA A 81 -11.77 5.75 -3.96
C ALA A 81 -12.51 6.13 -5.25
N ARG A 82 -11.79 6.59 -6.30
CA ARG A 82 -12.39 6.91 -7.60
C ARG A 82 -13.04 5.69 -8.26
N ARG A 83 -12.45 4.51 -8.11
CA ARG A 83 -13.02 3.26 -8.63
C ARG A 83 -14.28 2.86 -7.90
N LEU A 84 -14.26 2.89 -6.56
CA LEU A 84 -15.45 2.62 -5.75
C LEU A 84 -16.57 3.58 -6.09
N ASN A 85 -16.30 4.89 -6.11
CA ASN A 85 -17.31 5.89 -6.45
C ASN A 85 -17.87 5.69 -7.86
N LYS A 86 -17.04 5.31 -8.84
CA LYS A 86 -17.51 5.00 -10.20
C LYS A 86 -18.37 3.73 -10.24
N ALA A 87 -18.10 2.76 -9.37
CA ALA A 87 -18.84 1.50 -9.32
C ALA A 87 -20.16 1.61 -8.52
N VAL A 88 -20.20 2.48 -7.51
CA VAL A 88 -21.38 2.72 -6.66
C VAL A 88 -22.27 3.82 -7.23
N ALA A 89 -21.72 4.83 -7.92
CA ALA A 89 -22.56 5.84 -8.56
C ALA A 89 -23.24 5.23 -9.80
N PRO A 90 -24.58 5.09 -9.81
CA PRO A 90 -25.30 4.91 -11.07
C PRO A 90 -25.13 6.19 -11.91
N ALA A 91 -25.22 6.06 -13.23
CA ALA A 91 -25.06 7.11 -14.22
C ALA A 91 -26.06 8.30 -14.06
N GLN A 92 -25.86 9.14 -13.05
CA GLN A 92 -26.73 10.27 -12.70
C GLN A 92 -25.87 11.55 -12.70
N SER A 93 -25.71 12.16 -13.88
CA SER A 93 -25.39 13.59 -14.10
C SER A 93 -25.04 13.84 -15.59
N THR A 94 -25.98 13.53 -16.48
CA THR A 94 -26.02 14.13 -17.83
C THR A 94 -27.47 14.43 -18.18
N GLU A 95 -28.08 15.35 -17.42
CA GLU A 95 -29.26 16.11 -17.84
C GLU A 95 -28.99 17.57 -17.46
N ALA A 96 -28.49 18.31 -18.46
CA ALA A 96 -28.59 19.76 -18.68
C ALA A 96 -27.67 20.12 -19.86
#